data_AF-A0A432T523-F1
#
_entry.id   AF-A0A432T523-F1
#
_cell.length_a   1.000
_cell.length_b   1.000
_cell.length_c   1.000
_cell.angle_alpha   90.00
_cell.angle_beta   90.00
_cell.angle_gamma   90.00
#
_symmetry.space_group_name_H-M   'P 1'
#
loop_
_entity.id
_entity.type
_entity.pdbx_description
1 polymer ?
#
loop_
_entity_poly.entity_id
_entity_poly.type
_entity_poly.pdbx_seq_one_letter_code
_entity_poly.pdbx_strand_id
1 'polypeptide(L)'
;MKFLQFLFGIVIAQMALFALLLINGSALSSESLLRIGLPSLIIALVIALWFGTIAKVQSKEALSKVEADFATEREKIKINAERAKMRAHKEAQKQIVKETARAHAKANFKVGAAFAGLIGVGALFVMAQMVTAGILLISTGAGALGGYYLRTRQEKGGKLLPRIDTEVVEIKAIERKSRKLEKENV
;
A
#
# COMPACT_ATOMS: atom_id res chain seq x y z
N MET A 1 19.90 -53.88 3.15
CA MET A 1 20.68 -53.92 4.41
C MET A 1 22.17 -53.85 4.07
N LYS A 2 22.81 -52.68 4.25
CA LYS A 2 24.21 -52.45 3.85
C LYS A 2 25.22 -53.28 4.65
N PHE A 3 24.80 -53.88 5.78
CA PHE A 3 25.54 -54.90 6.53
C PHE A 3 26.01 -56.09 5.66
N LEU A 4 25.20 -56.52 4.67
CA LEU A 4 25.58 -57.62 3.77
C LEU A 4 26.79 -57.27 2.90
N GLN A 5 26.97 -56.00 2.52
CA GLN A 5 28.10 -55.56 1.69
C GLN A 5 29.42 -55.62 2.48
N PHE A 6 29.37 -55.30 3.77
CA PHE A 6 30.51 -55.46 4.66
C PHE A 6 30.84 -56.93 4.89
N LEU A 7 29.81 -57.75 5.16
CA LEU A 7 29.95 -59.19 5.38
C LEU A 7 30.59 -59.87 4.15
N PHE A 8 30.12 -59.54 2.95
CA PHE A 8 30.69 -60.07 1.70
C PHE A 8 32.17 -59.70 1.52
N GLY A 9 32.56 -58.46 1.85
CA GLY A 9 33.97 -58.04 1.82
C GLY A 9 34.84 -58.82 2.80
N ILE A 10 34.34 -59.10 4.01
CA ILE A 10 35.06 -59.90 5.02
C ILE A 10 35.20 -61.35 4.54
N VAL A 11 34.16 -61.93 3.95
CA VAL A 11 34.20 -63.30 3.42
C VAL A 11 35.24 -63.42 2.29
N ILE A 12 35.28 -62.46 1.37
CA ILE A 12 36.31 -62.42 0.31
C ILE A 12 37.71 -62.31 0.91
N ALA A 13 37.89 -61.46 1.94
CA ALA A 13 39.17 -61.31 2.62
C ALA A 13 39.67 -62.62 3.23
N GLN A 14 38.79 -63.34 3.93
CA GLN A 14 39.08 -64.63 4.54
C GLN A 14 39.40 -65.69 3.48
N MET A 15 38.63 -65.73 2.39
CA MET A 15 38.88 -66.64 1.27
C MET A 15 40.23 -66.37 0.59
N ALA A 16 40.60 -65.10 0.42
CA ALA A 16 41.88 -64.72 -0.19
C ALA A 16 43.08 -65.07 0.71
N LEU A 17 42.95 -64.84 2.03
CA LEU A 17 43.95 -65.26 3.02
C LEU A 17 44.08 -66.79 3.07
N PHE A 18 42.95 -67.50 3.03
CA PHE A 18 42.94 -68.96 3.00
C PHE A 18 43.57 -69.52 1.72
N ALA A 19 43.29 -68.93 0.56
CA ALA A 19 43.90 -69.30 -0.70
C ALA A 19 45.42 -69.08 -0.70
N LEU A 20 45.90 -67.97 -0.15
CA LEU A 20 47.34 -67.71 0.02
C LEU A 20 48.01 -68.77 0.89
N LEU A 21 47.33 -69.21 1.95
CA LEU A 21 47.82 -70.22 2.87
C LEU A 21 47.87 -71.62 2.24
N LEU A 22 46.90 -71.97 1.38
CA LEU A 22 46.90 -73.21 0.61
C LEU A 22 48.03 -73.27 -0.43
N ILE A 23 48.31 -72.15 -1.12
CA ILE A 23 49.30 -72.09 -2.19
C ILE A 23 50.74 -72.23 -1.64
N ASN A 24 51.02 -71.74 -0.43
CA ASN A 24 52.37 -71.77 0.14
C ASN A 24 52.71 -73.06 0.90
N GLY A 25 51.71 -73.87 1.28
CA GLY A 25 51.92 -75.01 2.16
C GLY A 25 52.33 -74.61 3.60
N SER A 26 52.25 -75.55 4.54
CA SER A 26 52.42 -75.31 5.99
C SER A 26 53.85 -75.02 6.45
N ALA A 27 54.80 -74.78 5.54
CA ALA A 27 56.21 -74.55 5.87
C ALA A 27 56.52 -73.05 6.01
N LEU A 28 56.38 -72.54 7.24
CA LEU A 28 56.79 -71.18 7.63
C LEU A 28 58.32 -71.09 7.72
N SER A 29 58.97 -70.90 6.58
CA SER A 29 60.41 -70.62 6.48
C SER A 29 60.63 -69.10 6.43
N SER A 30 61.83 -68.62 6.78
CA SER A 30 62.19 -67.19 6.72
C SER A 30 61.98 -66.57 5.34
N GLU A 31 62.20 -67.35 4.28
CA GLU A 31 61.97 -67.01 2.87
C GLU A 31 60.46 -66.91 2.51
N SER A 32 59.61 -67.73 3.15
CA SER A 32 58.17 -67.79 2.90
C SER A 32 57.43 -66.57 3.45
N LEU A 33 57.97 -65.95 4.50
CA LEU A 33 57.37 -64.79 5.17
C LEU A 33 57.22 -63.60 4.20
N LEU A 34 58.24 -63.34 3.39
CA LEU A 34 58.26 -62.21 2.46
C LEU A 34 57.37 -62.49 1.23
N ARG A 35 57.30 -63.75 0.79
CA ARG A 35 56.41 -64.21 -0.29
C ARG A 35 54.92 -64.15 0.07
N ILE A 36 54.54 -64.40 1.32
CA ILE A 36 53.13 -64.34 1.78
C ILE A 36 52.77 -62.93 2.28
N GLY A 37 53.70 -62.29 3.00
CA GLY A 37 53.50 -60.97 3.60
C GLY A 37 53.17 -59.91 2.55
N LEU A 38 53.93 -59.86 1.45
CA LEU A 38 53.74 -58.86 0.41
C LEU A 38 52.35 -58.92 -0.27
N PRO A 39 51.86 -60.07 -0.77
CA PRO A 39 50.51 -60.16 -1.33
C PRO A 39 49.41 -59.99 -0.25
N SER A 40 49.63 -60.46 0.97
CA SER A 40 48.65 -60.25 2.05
C SER A 40 48.46 -58.77 2.38
N LEU A 41 49.53 -57.97 2.33
CA LEU A 41 49.49 -56.53 2.55
C LEU A 41 48.73 -55.81 1.43
N ILE A 42 48.93 -56.20 0.17
CA ILE A 42 48.18 -55.65 -0.96
C ILE A 42 46.69 -55.95 -0.82
N ILE A 43 46.34 -57.19 -0.47
CA ILE A 43 44.94 -57.60 -0.24
C ILE A 43 44.32 -56.77 0.90
N ALA A 44 45.04 -56.62 2.02
CA ALA A 44 44.60 -55.80 3.14
C ALA A 44 44.36 -54.33 2.73
N LEU A 45 45.22 -53.75 1.90
CA LEU A 45 45.04 -52.39 1.37
C LEU A 45 43.81 -52.28 0.47
N VAL A 46 43.60 -53.23 -0.43
CA VAL A 46 42.42 -53.26 -1.31
C VAL A 46 41.14 -53.34 -0.48
N ILE A 47 41.13 -54.21 0.54
CA ILE A 47 39.99 -54.35 1.45
C ILE A 47 39.77 -53.07 2.28
N ALA A 48 40.84 -52.46 2.79
CA ALA A 48 40.76 -51.22 3.54
C ALA A 48 40.19 -50.07 2.68
N LEU A 49 40.62 -49.96 1.43
CA LEU A 49 40.06 -49.00 0.48
C LEU A 49 38.60 -49.32 0.16
N TRP A 50 38.24 -50.58 -0.05
CA TRP A 50 36.87 -51.03 -0.30
C TRP A 50 35.93 -50.69 0.86
N PHE A 51 36.32 -50.95 2.10
CA PHE A 51 35.51 -50.57 3.26
C PHE A 51 35.47 -49.05 3.44
N GLY A 52 36.57 -48.35 3.16
CA GLY A 52 36.62 -46.90 3.17
C GLY A 52 35.64 -46.26 2.18
N THR A 53 35.50 -46.81 0.97
CA THR A 53 34.54 -46.30 -0.02
C THR A 53 33.10 -46.53 0.41
N ILE A 54 32.76 -47.72 0.94
CA ILE A 54 31.41 -48.02 1.44
C ILE A 54 31.05 -47.09 2.62
N ALA A 55 31.98 -46.90 3.56
CA ALA A 55 31.77 -46.02 4.71
C ALA A 55 31.58 -44.55 4.28
N LYS A 56 32.35 -44.08 3.30
CA LYS A 56 32.24 -42.71 2.77
C LYS A 56 30.91 -42.47 2.04
N VAL A 57 30.37 -43.47 1.36
CA VAL A 57 29.03 -43.36 0.74
C VAL A 57 27.96 -43.23 1.83
N GLN A 58 28.08 -43.96 2.93
CA GLN A 58 27.14 -43.86 4.05
C GLN A 58 27.17 -42.49 4.73
N SER A 59 28.36 -41.94 5.00
CA SER A 59 28.46 -40.62 5.63
C SER A 59 27.93 -39.52 4.70
N LYS A 60 28.17 -39.63 3.39
CA LYS A 60 27.61 -38.71 2.39
C LYS A 60 26.08 -38.76 2.32
N GLU A 61 25.48 -39.95 2.39
CA GLU A 61 24.01 -40.08 2.42
C GLU A 61 23.39 -39.51 3.70
N ALA A 62 24.05 -39.66 4.84
CA ALA A 62 23.60 -39.05 6.09
C ALA A 62 23.70 -37.52 6.04
N LEU A 63 24.82 -36.99 5.53
CA LEU A 63 25.02 -35.56 5.31
C LEU A 63 24.03 -34.97 4.31
N SER A 64 23.78 -35.64 3.19
CA SER A 64 22.85 -35.13 2.17
C SER A 64 21.41 -35.10 2.67
N LYS A 65 21.02 -36.05 3.52
CA LYS A 65 19.70 -36.03 4.17
C LYS A 65 19.57 -34.83 5.11
N VAL A 66 20.60 -34.57 5.92
CA VAL A 66 20.62 -33.42 6.82
C VAL A 66 20.60 -32.10 6.04
N GLU A 67 21.35 -32.00 4.94
CA GLU A 67 21.30 -30.82 4.06
C GLU A 67 19.92 -30.62 3.42
N ALA A 68 19.28 -31.68 2.96
CA ALA A 68 17.93 -31.62 2.39
C ALA A 68 16.88 -31.17 3.43
N ASP A 69 16.98 -31.66 4.67
CA ASP A 69 16.13 -31.23 5.77
C ASP A 69 16.36 -29.74 6.08
N PHE A 70 17.62 -29.27 6.15
CA PHE A 70 17.94 -27.86 6.34
C PHE A 70 17.43 -26.96 5.20
N ALA A 71 17.52 -27.41 3.95
CA ALA A 71 16.99 -26.67 2.81
C ALA A 71 15.47 -26.50 2.93
N THR A 72 14.77 -27.57 3.32
CA THR A 72 13.32 -27.57 3.53
C THR A 72 12.91 -26.65 4.69
N GLU A 73 13.66 -26.66 5.80
CA GLU A 73 13.41 -25.76 6.93
C GLU A 73 13.60 -24.29 6.56
N ARG A 74 14.67 -23.97 5.81
CA ARG A 74 14.92 -22.61 5.32
C ARG A 74 13.79 -22.11 4.42
N GLU A 75 13.30 -22.98 3.53
CA GLU A 75 12.18 -22.63 2.66
C GLU A 75 10.90 -22.36 3.46
N LYS A 76 10.58 -23.20 4.45
CA LYS A 76 9.44 -22.98 5.36
C LYS A 76 9.54 -21.64 6.09
N ILE A 77 10.72 -21.28 6.59
CA ILE A 77 10.95 -19.99 7.27
C ILE A 77 10.73 -18.83 6.30
N LYS A 78 11.27 -18.92 5.08
CA LYS A 78 11.11 -17.87 4.05
C LYS A 78 9.64 -17.68 3.66
N ILE A 79 8.92 -18.77 3.40
CA ILE A 79 7.49 -18.73 3.05
C ILE A 79 6.67 -18.14 4.20
N ASN A 80 6.97 -18.52 5.45
CA ASN A 80 6.27 -17.95 6.61
C ASN A 80 6.55 -16.45 6.78
N ALA A 81 7.79 -16.01 6.55
CA ALA A 81 8.15 -14.59 6.56
C ALA A 81 7.43 -13.81 5.44
N GLU A 82 7.36 -14.36 4.23
CA GLU A 82 6.62 -13.76 3.11
C GLU A 82 5.12 -13.69 3.40
N ARG A 83 4.51 -14.74 3.94
CA ARG A 83 3.11 -14.75 4.39
C ARG A 83 2.87 -13.72 5.49
N ALA A 84 3.79 -13.58 6.45
CA ALA A 84 3.68 -12.59 7.52
C ALA A 84 3.74 -11.16 6.96
N LYS A 85 4.67 -10.86 6.03
CA LYS A 85 4.73 -9.58 5.32
C LYS A 85 3.44 -9.31 4.56
N MET A 86 2.91 -10.29 3.84
CA MET A 86 1.68 -10.13 3.07
C MET A 86 0.47 -9.87 3.95
N ARG A 87 0.37 -10.54 5.12
CA ARG A 87 -0.68 -10.27 6.11
C ARG A 87 -0.57 -8.85 6.66
N ALA A 88 0.63 -8.42 7.04
CA ALA A 88 0.88 -7.06 7.54
C ALA A 88 0.52 -5.99 6.49
N HIS A 89 0.91 -6.18 5.22
CA HIS A 89 0.52 -5.27 4.13
C HIS A 89 -0.99 -5.23 3.92
N LYS A 90 -1.68 -6.38 3.96
CA LYS A 90 -3.14 -6.44 3.81
C LYS A 90 -3.87 -5.76 4.96
N GLU A 91 -3.38 -5.94 6.19
CA GLU A 91 -3.89 -5.27 7.38
C GLU A 91 -3.70 -3.75 7.28
N ALA A 92 -2.50 -3.30 6.92
CA ALA A 92 -2.19 -1.89 6.70
C ALA A 92 -3.06 -1.28 5.59
N GLN A 93 -3.21 -1.97 4.45
CA GLN A 93 -4.08 -1.49 3.36
C GLN A 93 -5.55 -1.42 3.80
N LYS A 94 -6.04 -2.38 4.59
CA LYS A 94 -7.40 -2.34 5.14
C LYS A 94 -7.60 -1.17 6.11
N GLN A 95 -6.60 -0.87 6.93
CA GLN A 95 -6.62 0.27 7.84
C GLN A 95 -6.59 1.60 7.06
N ILE A 96 -5.69 1.73 6.07
CA ILE A 96 -5.62 2.88 5.18
C ILE A 96 -6.95 3.08 4.47
N VAL A 97 -7.53 2.06 3.82
CA VAL A 97 -8.84 2.18 3.15
C VAL A 97 -9.93 2.61 4.12
N LYS A 98 -9.94 2.10 5.36
CA LYS A 98 -10.92 2.48 6.39
C LYS A 98 -10.74 3.93 6.86
N GLU A 99 -9.49 4.37 7.03
CA GLU A 99 -9.16 5.75 7.40
C GLU A 99 -9.44 6.73 6.25
N THR A 100 -9.03 6.39 5.03
CA THR A 100 -9.31 7.13 3.80
C THR A 100 -10.81 7.23 3.56
N ALA A 101 -11.58 6.15 3.74
CA ALA A 101 -13.05 6.19 3.64
C ALA A 101 -13.67 7.12 4.70
N ARG A 102 -13.19 7.07 5.96
CA ARG A 102 -13.64 7.98 7.02
C ARG A 102 -13.27 9.43 6.73
N ALA A 103 -12.08 9.69 6.21
CA ALA A 103 -11.60 11.01 5.83
C ALA A 103 -12.40 11.58 4.65
N HIS A 104 -12.62 10.78 3.60
CA HIS A 104 -13.47 11.15 2.46
C HIS A 104 -14.92 11.39 2.87
N ALA A 105 -15.49 10.56 3.76
CA ALA A 105 -16.85 10.77 4.26
C ALA A 105 -16.98 12.12 5.00
N LYS A 106 -16.01 12.46 5.87
CA LYS A 106 -15.98 13.76 6.56
C LYS A 106 -15.79 14.93 5.60
N ALA A 107 -14.92 14.78 4.60
CA ALA A 107 -14.67 15.82 3.60
C ALA A 107 -15.91 16.05 2.70
N ASN A 108 -16.51 14.97 2.19
CA ASN A 108 -17.70 15.02 1.35
C ASN A 108 -18.91 15.60 2.11
N PHE A 109 -19.04 15.30 3.41
CA PHE A 109 -20.07 15.90 4.25
C PHE A 109 -19.89 17.42 4.39
N LYS A 110 -18.66 17.91 4.58
CA LYS A 110 -18.39 19.36 4.68
C LYS A 110 -18.71 20.10 3.37
N VAL A 111 -18.34 19.53 2.23
CA VAL A 111 -18.64 20.11 0.91
C VAL A 111 -20.14 20.07 0.63
N GLY A 112 -20.81 18.94 0.91
CA GLY A 112 -22.25 18.80 0.75
C GLY A 112 -23.05 19.76 1.64
N ALA A 113 -22.65 19.92 2.90
CA ALA A 113 -23.28 20.87 3.82
C ALA A 113 -23.09 22.33 3.36
N ALA A 114 -21.91 22.69 2.84
CA ALA A 114 -21.67 24.02 2.29
C ALA A 114 -22.54 24.29 1.04
N PHE A 115 -22.64 23.31 0.14
CA PHE A 115 -23.50 23.41 -1.05
C PHE A 115 -24.98 23.52 -0.69
N ALA A 116 -25.47 22.69 0.25
CA ALA A 116 -26.83 22.76 0.74
C ALA A 116 -27.12 24.10 1.43
N GLY A 117 -26.17 24.63 2.20
CA GLY A 117 -26.27 25.95 2.80
C GLY A 117 -26.38 27.07 1.76
N LEU A 118 -25.55 27.05 0.71
CA LEU A 118 -25.61 28.01 -0.39
C LEU A 118 -26.96 27.96 -1.13
N ILE A 119 -27.45 26.76 -1.45
CA ILE A 119 -28.76 26.58 -2.09
C ILE A 119 -29.88 27.10 -1.19
N GLY A 120 -29.81 26.85 0.13
CA GLY A 120 -30.78 27.36 1.10
C GLY A 120 -30.81 28.89 1.14
N VAL A 121 -29.64 29.54 1.16
CA VAL A 121 -29.53 31.01 1.11
C VAL A 121 -30.08 31.56 -0.22
N GLY A 122 -29.76 30.92 -1.35
CA GLY A 122 -30.29 31.32 -2.66
C GLY A 122 -31.80 31.19 -2.75
N ALA A 123 -32.38 30.10 -2.24
CA ALA A 123 -33.83 29.89 -2.20
C ALA A 123 -34.54 30.97 -1.36
N LEU A 124 -33.97 31.32 -0.20
CA LEU A 124 -34.49 32.42 0.62
C LEU A 124 -34.44 33.76 -0.12
N PHE A 125 -33.35 34.03 -0.86
CA PHE A 125 -33.21 35.24 -1.64
C PHE A 125 -34.26 35.34 -2.76
N VAL A 126 -34.51 34.25 -3.49
CA VAL A 126 -35.57 34.20 -4.51
C VAL A 126 -36.94 34.44 -3.89
N MET A 127 -37.21 33.87 -2.71
CA MET A 127 -38.47 34.11 -1.99
C MET A 127 -38.65 35.59 -1.63
N ALA A 128 -37.59 36.24 -1.13
CA ALA A 128 -37.60 37.67 -0.83
C ALA A 128 -37.81 38.54 -2.08
N GLN A 129 -37.23 38.15 -3.22
CA GLN A 129 -37.44 38.82 -4.50
C GLN A 129 -38.88 38.67 -5.01
N MET A 130 -39.51 37.50 -4.85
CA MET A 130 -40.92 37.31 -5.19
C MET A 130 -41.85 38.17 -4.35
N VAL A 131 -41.59 38.30 -3.03
CA VAL A 131 -42.35 39.21 -2.16
C VAL A 131 -42.19 40.65 -2.62
N THR A 132 -40.95 41.08 -2.88
CA THR A 132 -40.67 42.44 -3.37
C THR A 132 -41.39 42.71 -4.68
N ALA A 133 -41.27 41.79 -5.66
CA ALA A 133 -41.92 41.91 -6.95
C ALA A 133 -43.45 41.94 -6.82
N GLY A 134 -44.04 41.12 -5.94
CA GLY A 134 -45.48 41.10 -5.69
C GLY A 134 -46.00 42.43 -5.14
N ILE A 135 -45.31 43.00 -4.16
CA ILE A 135 -45.68 44.32 -3.60
C ILE A 135 -45.56 45.41 -4.68
N LEU A 136 -44.49 45.36 -5.48
CA LEU A 136 -44.24 46.34 -6.54
C LEU A 136 -45.33 46.24 -7.62
N LEU A 137 -45.71 45.03 -8.03
CA LEU A 137 -46.79 44.78 -8.98
C LEU A 137 -48.13 45.32 -8.49
N ILE A 138 -48.49 45.06 -7.23
CA ILE A 138 -49.73 45.57 -6.63
C ILE A 138 -49.70 47.10 -6.58
N SER A 139 -48.59 47.69 -6.15
CA SER A 139 -48.45 49.15 -6.02
C SER A 139 -48.52 49.85 -7.38
N THR A 140 -47.81 49.31 -8.38
CA THR A 140 -47.84 49.81 -9.76
C THR A 140 -49.23 49.63 -10.38
N GLY A 141 -49.85 48.46 -10.21
CA GLY A 141 -51.20 48.18 -10.71
C GLY A 141 -52.26 49.07 -10.05
N ALA A 142 -52.21 49.22 -8.73
CA ALA A 142 -53.12 50.09 -7.97
C ALA A 142 -52.91 51.57 -8.32
N GLY A 143 -51.67 52.02 -8.49
CA GLY A 143 -51.35 53.38 -8.90
C GLY A 143 -51.84 53.71 -10.32
N ALA A 144 -51.66 52.78 -11.27
CA ALA A 144 -52.16 52.94 -12.63
C ALA A 144 -53.68 53.04 -12.66
N LEU A 145 -54.39 52.05 -12.07
CA LEU A 145 -55.86 52.03 -12.05
C LEU A 145 -56.45 53.19 -11.25
N GLY A 146 -55.85 53.54 -10.11
CA GLY A 146 -56.27 54.68 -9.28
C GLY A 146 -56.08 56.04 -9.99
N GLY A 147 -55.00 56.20 -10.76
CA GLY A 147 -54.76 57.40 -11.57
C GLY A 147 -55.81 57.60 -12.66
N TYR A 148 -56.17 56.54 -13.40
CA TYR A 148 -57.25 56.60 -14.39
C TYR A 148 -58.61 56.91 -13.73
N TYR A 149 -58.90 56.32 -12.57
CA TYR A 149 -60.12 56.61 -11.81
C TYR A 149 -60.22 58.09 -11.38
N LEU A 150 -59.14 58.64 -10.82
CA LEU A 150 -59.09 60.06 -10.44
C LEU A 150 -59.18 61.00 -11.66
N ARG A 151 -58.60 60.62 -12.79
CA ARG A 151 -58.68 61.40 -14.05
C ARG A 151 -60.09 61.45 -14.62
N THR A 152 -60.83 60.34 -14.60
CA THR A 152 -62.26 60.34 -14.97
C THR A 152 -63.13 61.20 -14.04
N ARG A 153 -62.66 61.47 -12.81
CA ARG A 153 -63.35 62.36 -11.86
C ARG A 153 -62.94 63.82 -12.02
N GLN A 154 -61.68 64.10 -12.39
CA GLN A 154 -61.18 65.45 -12.71
C GLN A 154 -61.74 65.98 -14.04
N GLU A 155 -61.93 65.12 -15.05
CA GLU A 155 -62.54 65.50 -16.32
C GLU A 155 -64.02 65.92 -16.17
N LYS A 156 -64.69 65.50 -15.09
CA LYS A 156 -66.03 65.97 -14.70
C LYS A 156 -66.01 67.24 -13.83
N GLY A 157 -64.85 67.69 -13.34
CA GLY A 157 -64.68 68.79 -12.37
C GLY A 157 -63.96 70.05 -12.86
N GLY A 158 -63.29 70.00 -14.02
CA GLY A 158 -62.85 71.18 -14.75
C GLY A 158 -61.44 71.74 -14.45
N LYS A 159 -60.98 72.49 -15.46
CA LYS A 159 -59.83 73.42 -15.57
C LYS A 159 -58.40 72.85 -15.75
N LEU A 160 -57.98 72.97 -17.01
CA LEU A 160 -56.63 73.20 -17.55
C LEU A 160 -55.62 73.80 -16.54
N LEU A 161 -54.47 73.14 -16.35
CA LEU A 161 -53.21 73.79 -15.95
C LEU A 161 -51.98 73.10 -16.59
N PRO A 162 -50.87 73.83 -16.83
CA PRO A 162 -49.82 73.48 -17.77
C PRO A 162 -48.62 72.75 -17.16
N ARG A 163 -47.77 72.26 -18.09
CA ARG A 163 -46.53 71.49 -17.94
C ARG A 163 -45.50 72.19 -17.02
N ILE A 164 -44.95 71.46 -16.05
CA ILE A 164 -43.83 71.90 -15.21
C ILE A 164 -42.55 71.30 -15.79
N ASP A 165 -41.61 72.15 -16.20
CA ASP A 165 -40.25 71.78 -16.59
C ASP A 165 -39.39 71.50 -15.35
N THR A 166 -38.52 70.50 -15.44
CA THR A 166 -37.71 70.00 -14.32
C THR A 166 -36.37 70.74 -14.29
N GLU A 167 -36.09 71.49 -13.23
CA GLU A 167 -34.81 72.16 -13.02
C GLU A 167 -33.79 71.18 -12.42
N VAL A 168 -32.65 70.99 -13.10
CA VAL A 168 -31.57 70.09 -12.68
C VAL A 168 -30.55 70.92 -11.87
N VAL A 169 -30.38 70.61 -10.58
CA VAL A 169 -29.42 71.27 -9.69
C VAL A 169 -28.04 70.61 -9.80
N GLU A 170 -27.04 71.38 -10.22
CA GLU A 170 -25.64 70.98 -10.39
C GLU A 170 -24.83 71.20 -9.08
N ILE A 171 -24.18 70.17 -8.54
CA ILE A 171 -23.42 70.24 -7.28
C ILE A 171 -21.92 70.48 -7.56
N LYS A 172 -21.39 71.61 -7.08
CA LYS A 172 -19.97 72.02 -7.18
C LYS A 172 -19.12 71.45 -6.03
N ALA A 173 -18.00 70.81 -6.38
CA ALA A 173 -17.07 70.11 -5.48
C ALA A 173 -16.27 71.04 -4.53
N ILE A 174 -15.98 70.54 -3.32
CA ILE A 174 -15.24 71.23 -2.25
C ILE A 174 -13.76 70.79 -2.28
N GLU A 175 -12.86 71.74 -2.48
CA GLU A 175 -11.40 71.59 -2.40
C GLU A 175 -10.91 71.86 -0.96
N ARG A 176 -10.19 70.90 -0.33
CA ARG A 176 -9.71 71.00 1.06
C ARG A 176 -8.18 71.25 1.10
N LYS A 177 -7.82 72.44 1.55
CA LYS A 177 -6.47 73.00 1.78
C LYS A 177 -5.67 72.21 2.83
N SER A 178 -4.49 71.68 2.46
CA SER A 178 -3.54 71.01 3.37
C SER A 178 -2.61 72.02 4.05
N ARG A 179 -2.51 71.94 5.39
CA ARG A 179 -1.74 72.84 6.26
C ARG A 179 -0.49 72.11 6.76
N LYS A 180 0.69 72.66 6.45
CA LYS A 180 2.02 72.28 6.97
C LYS A 180 2.16 72.64 8.46
N LEU A 181 2.83 71.78 9.23
CA LEU A 181 3.57 72.06 10.47
C LEU A 181 4.82 71.14 10.42
N GLU A 182 6.03 71.66 10.22
CA GLU A 182 6.97 72.21 11.24
C GLU A 182 7.74 71.05 11.92
N LYS A 183 8.93 70.66 11.42
CA LYS A 183 10.29 71.13 11.79
C LYS A 183 10.51 71.28 13.31
N GLU A 184 11.25 70.35 13.93
CA GLU A 184 12.36 70.68 14.84
C GLU A 184 13.33 69.48 15.00
N ASN A 185 14.62 69.82 15.10
CA ASN A 185 15.79 68.94 15.30
C ASN A 185 15.92 68.51 16.77
N VAL A 186 16.41 67.28 17.04
CA VAL A 186 17.69 66.91 17.72
C VAL A 186 17.83 65.40 17.60
#